data_AF-A0A7V9CSN5-F1
#
_entry.id   AF-A0A7V9CSN5-F1
#
_cell.length_a   1.000
_cell.length_b   1.000
_cell.length_c   1.000
_cell.angle_alpha   90.00
_cell.angle_beta   90.00
_cell.angle_gamma   90.00
#
_symmetry.space_group_name_H-M   'P 1'
#
loop_
_entity.id
_entity.type
_entity.pdbx_description
1 polymer ?
#
loop_
_entity_poly.entity_id
_entity_poly.type
_entity_poly.pdbx_seq_one_letter_code
_entity_poly.pdbx_strand_id
1 'polypeptide(L)'
;MFPGPRLRLAACTALVVPAAWPAAASACACCASPGTWLQETARIAPFERAELRRLRFGPVATTYVTEAGPSVIRGINPVAARYALSVTRLASGWTLRFRDAKGNRGTLTLRLPAQASKLAVDPKDRRSPGGGPLLYRAWRLESPIVGTGVFARGLTGGARYRLLLQGRGNACMNAQDFKHWVLQVSGSSASFALHGAFAPPTAA
;
A
#
# COMPACT_ATOMS: atom_id res chain seq x y z
N MET A 1 -10.94 84.97 26.75
CA MET A 1 -11.40 83.87 27.64
C MET A 1 -12.05 82.80 26.77
N PHE A 2 -11.38 81.65 26.60
CA PHE A 2 -11.88 80.31 26.20
C PHE A 2 -12.56 80.09 24.81
N PRO A 3 -12.57 78.84 24.26
CA PRO A 3 -11.98 78.50 22.95
C PRO A 3 -12.99 77.93 21.90
N GLY A 4 -12.54 77.71 20.65
CA GLY A 4 -13.36 77.22 19.51
C GLY A 4 -13.68 75.71 19.49
N PRO A 5 -14.19 75.13 18.38
CA PRO A 5 -14.28 73.69 18.22
C PRO A 5 -13.35 73.14 17.13
N ARG A 6 -12.71 72.03 17.51
CA ARG A 6 -11.72 71.24 16.79
C ARG A 6 -12.40 70.24 15.86
N LEU A 7 -11.88 70.13 14.65
CA LEU A 7 -12.16 69.06 13.69
C LEU A 7 -11.74 67.72 14.30
N ARG A 8 -12.70 66.82 14.56
CA ARG A 8 -12.41 65.45 15.04
C ARG A 8 -12.27 64.52 13.83
N LEU A 9 -11.04 64.20 13.44
CA LEU A 9 -10.75 63.02 12.63
C LEU A 9 -10.99 61.78 13.50
N ALA A 10 -12.02 61.00 13.19
CA ALA A 10 -12.22 59.67 13.74
C ALA A 10 -11.32 58.69 12.97
N ALA A 11 -10.23 58.26 13.59
CA ALA A 11 -9.40 57.17 13.09
C ALA A 11 -10.09 55.83 13.40
N CYS A 12 -10.67 55.20 12.39
CA CYS A 12 -11.11 53.79 12.46
C CYS A 12 -9.87 52.89 12.37
N THR A 13 -9.33 52.48 13.52
CA THR A 13 -8.30 51.45 13.59
C THR A 13 -8.95 50.11 13.26
N ALA A 14 -8.85 49.67 12.00
CA ALA A 14 -9.25 48.33 11.60
C ALA A 14 -8.30 47.31 12.23
N LEU A 15 -8.77 46.60 13.25
CA LEU A 15 -8.12 45.44 13.85
C LEU A 15 -8.12 44.30 12.82
N VAL A 16 -7.02 44.17 12.07
CA VAL A 16 -6.76 43.00 11.24
C VAL A 16 -6.39 41.85 12.19
N VAL A 17 -7.37 40.99 12.49
CA VAL A 17 -7.12 39.71 13.18
C VAL A 17 -6.44 38.79 12.16
N PRO A 18 -5.17 38.38 12.36
CA PRO A 18 -4.58 37.36 11.51
C PRO A 18 -5.32 36.04 11.78
N ALA A 19 -6.00 35.53 10.76
CA ALA A 19 -6.57 34.19 10.77
C ALA A 19 -5.43 33.17 10.86
N ALA A 20 -5.04 32.81 12.09
CA ALA A 20 -4.18 31.67 12.33
C ALA A 20 -4.97 30.41 11.94
N TRP A 21 -4.74 29.92 10.73
CA TRP A 21 -5.27 28.63 10.29
C TRP A 21 -4.78 27.52 11.23
N PRO A 22 -5.67 26.69 11.79
CA PRO A 22 -5.25 25.58 12.64
C PRO A 22 -4.68 24.46 11.76
N ALA A 23 -3.36 24.45 11.61
CA ALA A 23 -2.65 23.33 10.97
C ALA A 23 -2.56 22.06 11.85
N ALA A 24 -3.05 22.12 13.10
CA ALA A 24 -2.85 21.09 14.12
C ALA A 24 -3.95 20.02 14.23
N ALA A 25 -5.06 20.13 13.47
CA ALA A 25 -6.19 19.20 13.60
C ALA A 25 -6.02 17.85 12.85
N SER A 26 -4.95 17.67 12.07
CA SER A 26 -4.71 16.47 11.27
C SER A 26 -4.03 15.32 12.02
N ALA A 27 -3.45 15.57 13.20
CA ALA A 27 -2.66 14.57 13.92
C ALA A 27 -3.53 13.48 14.61
N CYS A 28 -4.72 13.84 15.11
CA CYS A 28 -5.58 12.88 15.82
C CYS A 28 -6.42 11.98 14.89
N ALA A 29 -6.65 12.39 13.64
CA ALA A 29 -7.48 11.61 12.70
C ALA A 29 -6.85 10.25 12.34
N CYS A 30 -5.54 10.12 12.50
CA CYS A 30 -4.80 8.90 12.23
C CYS A 30 -4.46 8.10 13.49
N CYS A 31 -4.84 8.56 14.68
CA CYS A 31 -4.58 7.85 15.92
C CYS A 31 -5.34 6.53 15.96
N ALA A 32 -4.68 5.52 16.50
CA ALA A 32 -5.30 4.25 16.85
C ALA A 32 -5.60 4.24 18.35
N SER A 33 -6.65 3.50 18.75
CA SER A 33 -7.04 3.33 20.15
C SER A 33 -6.82 1.89 20.61
N PRO A 34 -6.53 1.64 21.90
CA PRO A 34 -6.47 0.28 22.43
C PRO A 34 -7.74 -0.51 22.10
N GLY A 35 -7.58 -1.76 21.65
CA GLY A 35 -8.69 -2.61 21.21
C GLY A 35 -9.23 -2.30 19.81
N THR A 36 -8.56 -1.45 19.02
CA THR A 36 -8.94 -1.21 17.62
C THR A 36 -9.05 -2.53 16.87
N TRP A 37 -10.22 -2.77 16.28
CA TRP A 37 -10.47 -3.85 15.34
C TRP A 37 -11.32 -3.30 14.20
N LEU A 38 -10.80 -3.40 12.99
CA LEU A 38 -11.47 -2.96 11.77
C LEU A 38 -11.27 -4.01 10.70
N GLN A 39 -12.37 -4.48 10.12
CA GLN A 39 -12.36 -5.27 8.91
C GLN A 39 -13.44 -4.76 7.96
N GLU A 40 -13.03 -4.25 6.82
CA GLU A 40 -13.95 -3.70 5.83
C GLU A 40 -13.52 -4.03 4.40
N THR A 41 -14.46 -3.95 3.46
CA THR A 41 -14.16 -3.88 2.03
C THR A 41 -14.81 -2.63 1.49
N ALA A 42 -13.99 -1.73 0.96
CA ALA A 42 -14.44 -0.41 0.53
C ALA A 42 -13.73 0.03 -0.75
N ARG A 43 -14.28 1.06 -1.41
CA ARG A 43 -13.61 1.72 -2.54
C ARG A 43 -12.27 2.28 -2.09
N ILE A 44 -11.26 2.15 -2.95
CA ILE A 44 -9.95 2.75 -2.73
C ILE A 44 -10.06 4.25 -2.98
N ALA A 45 -9.97 5.04 -1.91
CA ALA A 45 -10.05 6.49 -1.95
C ALA A 45 -8.86 7.11 -2.71
N PRO A 46 -8.96 8.36 -3.19
CA PRO A 46 -7.87 9.01 -3.93
C PRO A 46 -6.54 9.04 -3.17
N PHE A 47 -6.56 9.34 -1.86
CA PHE A 47 -5.35 9.36 -1.03
C PHE A 47 -4.74 7.96 -0.87
N GLU A 48 -5.57 6.93 -0.67
CA GLU A 48 -5.13 5.53 -0.55
C GLU A 48 -4.49 5.05 -1.86
N ARG A 49 -5.06 5.45 -3.00
CA ARG A 49 -4.50 5.18 -4.32
C ARG A 49 -3.13 5.85 -4.48
N ALA A 50 -2.95 7.07 -3.97
CA ALA A 50 -1.66 7.74 -3.98
C ALA A 50 -0.63 6.97 -3.13
N GLU A 51 -1.01 6.52 -1.93
CA GLU A 51 -0.14 5.69 -1.08
C GLU A 51 0.23 4.35 -1.73
N LEU A 52 -0.73 3.65 -2.35
CA LEU A 52 -0.42 2.42 -3.10
C LEU A 52 0.64 2.67 -4.18
N ARG A 53 0.57 3.78 -4.92
CA ARG A 53 1.58 4.11 -5.93
C ARG A 53 2.97 4.38 -5.34
N ARG A 54 3.04 4.80 -4.07
CA ARG A 54 4.31 5.04 -3.36
C ARG A 54 4.98 3.74 -2.90
N LEU A 55 4.28 2.60 -2.90
CA LEU A 55 4.89 1.30 -2.57
C LEU A 55 6.11 1.01 -3.45
N ARG A 56 7.17 0.55 -2.80
CA ARG A 56 8.44 0.20 -3.45
C ARG A 56 8.72 -1.26 -3.19
N PHE A 57 8.50 -2.11 -4.18
CA PHE A 57 8.82 -3.53 -4.06
C PHE A 57 10.34 -3.70 -3.91
N GLY A 58 10.76 -4.58 -2.99
CA GLY A 58 12.14 -4.99 -2.87
C GLY A 58 12.62 -5.74 -4.14
N PRO A 59 13.93 -5.87 -4.33
CA PRO A 59 14.51 -6.41 -5.57
C PRO A 59 14.42 -7.94 -5.67
N VAL A 60 13.78 -8.61 -4.72
CA VAL A 60 13.72 -10.07 -4.63
C VAL A 60 12.29 -10.52 -4.40
N ALA A 61 11.88 -11.55 -5.14
CA ALA A 61 10.68 -12.33 -4.90
C ALA A 61 11.04 -13.80 -4.70
N THR A 62 10.34 -14.48 -3.80
CA THR A 62 10.51 -15.90 -3.50
C THR A 62 9.21 -16.63 -3.79
N THR A 63 9.31 -17.82 -4.38
CA THR A 63 8.17 -18.71 -4.57
C THR A 63 7.79 -19.33 -3.24
N TYR A 64 6.53 -19.21 -2.88
CA TYR A 64 5.98 -19.94 -1.75
C TYR A 64 5.85 -21.42 -2.11
N VAL A 65 6.41 -22.28 -1.26
CA VAL A 65 6.40 -23.73 -1.41
C VAL A 65 5.90 -24.31 -0.09
N THR A 66 4.97 -25.26 -0.15
CA THR A 66 4.52 -26.01 1.04
C THR A 66 5.36 -27.27 1.19
N GLU A 67 5.11 -28.04 2.26
CA GLU A 67 5.72 -29.36 2.46
C GLU A 67 5.47 -30.34 1.29
N ALA A 68 4.46 -30.10 0.45
CA ALA A 68 4.19 -30.89 -0.76
C ALA A 68 5.21 -30.64 -1.89
N GLY A 69 6.12 -29.68 -1.73
CA GLY A 69 7.19 -29.38 -2.68
C GLY A 69 6.73 -28.59 -3.91
N PRO A 70 7.63 -28.36 -4.89
CA PRO A 70 7.35 -27.52 -6.05
C PRO A 70 6.45 -28.17 -7.11
N SER A 71 6.20 -29.48 -7.04
CA SER A 71 5.39 -30.23 -8.01
C SER A 71 3.91 -29.82 -8.01
N VAL A 72 3.40 -29.28 -6.89
CA VAL A 72 2.02 -28.79 -6.80
C VAL A 72 1.84 -27.39 -7.39
N ILE A 73 2.93 -26.70 -7.73
CA ILE A 73 2.90 -25.34 -8.28
C ILE A 73 2.52 -25.41 -9.76
N ARG A 74 1.41 -24.77 -10.12
CA ARG A 74 0.91 -24.72 -11.51
C ARG A 74 1.00 -23.32 -12.06
N GLY A 75 1.29 -23.20 -13.35
CA GLY A 75 1.25 -21.93 -14.07
C GLY A 75 2.56 -21.14 -14.11
N ILE A 76 3.66 -21.71 -13.59
CA ILE A 76 5.02 -21.22 -13.78
C ILE A 76 5.84 -22.34 -14.42
N ASN A 77 6.54 -22.05 -15.53
CA ASN A 77 7.42 -23.03 -16.17
C ASN A 77 8.66 -22.37 -16.81
N PRO A 78 9.89 -22.71 -16.38
CA PRO A 78 10.22 -23.57 -15.23
C PRO A 78 9.94 -22.87 -13.89
N VAL A 79 9.66 -23.65 -12.85
CA VAL A 79 9.54 -23.13 -11.47
C VAL A 79 10.94 -22.84 -10.93
N ALA A 80 11.16 -21.62 -10.44
CA ALA A 80 12.34 -21.25 -9.66
C ALA A 80 11.96 -20.87 -8.23
N ALA A 81 12.84 -21.13 -7.27
CA ALA A 81 12.62 -20.76 -5.86
C ALA A 81 12.70 -19.26 -5.63
N ARG A 82 13.53 -18.54 -6.41
CA ARG A 82 13.85 -17.13 -6.21
C ARG A 82 13.99 -16.40 -7.53
N TYR A 83 13.54 -15.16 -7.56
CA TYR A 83 13.63 -14.26 -8.70
C TYR A 83 14.22 -12.92 -8.29
N ALA A 84 15.07 -12.36 -9.15
CA ALA A 84 15.31 -10.93 -9.18
C ALA A 84 14.03 -10.24 -9.67
N LEU A 85 13.56 -9.25 -8.92
CA LEU A 85 12.34 -8.51 -9.17
C LEU A 85 12.68 -7.07 -9.55
N SER A 86 12.11 -6.61 -10.67
CA SER A 86 12.06 -5.19 -11.01
C SER A 86 10.61 -4.79 -11.26
N VAL A 87 10.24 -3.58 -10.86
CA VAL A 87 8.84 -3.12 -10.91
C VAL A 87 8.76 -1.80 -11.66
N THR A 88 7.91 -1.77 -12.68
CA THR A 88 7.46 -0.53 -13.31
C THR A 88 6.11 -0.16 -12.72
N ARG A 89 6.02 1.08 -12.22
CA ARG A 89 4.76 1.67 -11.75
C ARG A 89 4.00 2.26 -12.94
N LEU A 90 2.71 1.97 -13.00
CA LEU A 90 1.77 2.52 -13.97
C LEU A 90 0.74 3.35 -13.21
N ALA A 91 0.04 4.25 -13.91
CA ALA A 91 -1.06 5.02 -13.30
C ALA A 91 -2.17 4.11 -12.71
N SER A 92 -2.37 2.94 -13.34
CA SER A 92 -3.41 1.96 -13.04
C SER A 92 -2.90 0.70 -12.31
N GLY A 93 -1.63 0.64 -11.89
CA GLY A 93 -1.09 -0.51 -11.15
C GLY A 93 0.39 -0.74 -11.34
N TRP A 94 0.81 -2.00 -11.43
CA TRP A 94 2.22 -2.38 -11.51
C TRP A 94 2.47 -3.45 -12.57
N THR A 95 3.62 -3.35 -13.22
CA THR A 95 4.21 -4.45 -13.99
C THR A 95 5.44 -4.95 -13.26
N LEU A 96 5.35 -6.19 -12.77
CA LEU A 96 6.42 -6.89 -12.08
C LEU A 96 7.16 -7.75 -13.11
N ARG A 97 8.47 -7.58 -13.21
CA ARG A 97 9.34 -8.40 -14.07
C ARG A 97 10.23 -9.27 -13.21
N PHE A 98 10.20 -10.56 -13.49
CA PHE A 98 10.91 -11.59 -12.76
C PHE A 98 12.00 -12.17 -13.65
N ARG A 99 13.17 -12.41 -13.07
CA ARG A 99 14.28 -13.12 -13.69
C ARG A 99 14.86 -14.12 -12.70
N ASP A 100 14.94 -15.39 -13.07
CA ASP A 100 15.61 -16.40 -12.25
C ASP A 100 17.13 -16.43 -12.51
N ALA A 101 17.85 -17.25 -11.73
CA ALA A 101 19.30 -17.41 -11.87
C ALA A 101 19.72 -18.05 -13.21
N LYS A 102 18.84 -18.84 -13.83
CA LYS A 102 19.07 -19.48 -15.15
C LYS A 102 18.79 -18.53 -16.31
N GLY A 103 18.33 -17.31 -16.02
CA GLY A 103 18.03 -16.29 -17.03
C GLY A 103 16.61 -16.38 -17.59
N ASN A 104 15.76 -17.28 -17.12
CA ASN A 104 14.35 -17.33 -17.51
C ASN A 104 13.64 -16.08 -17.01
N ARG A 105 12.71 -15.57 -17.82
CA ARG A 105 12.03 -14.30 -17.57
C ARG A 105 10.52 -14.46 -17.66
N GLY A 106 9.81 -13.62 -16.93
CA GLY A 106 8.38 -13.47 -17.05
C GLY A 106 7.91 -12.16 -16.47
N THR A 107 6.75 -11.71 -16.90
CA THR A 107 6.11 -10.52 -16.34
C THR A 107 4.74 -10.85 -15.80
N LEU A 108 4.33 -10.12 -14.77
CA LEU A 108 2.97 -10.10 -14.24
C LEU A 108 2.50 -8.65 -14.20
N THR A 109 1.36 -8.35 -14.82
CA THR A 109 0.76 -7.02 -14.78
C THR A 109 -0.48 -7.04 -13.91
N LEU A 110 -0.40 -6.28 -12.81
CA LEU A 110 -1.41 -6.19 -11.77
C LEU A 110 -2.11 -4.85 -11.91
N ARG A 111 -3.39 -4.88 -12.30
CA ARG A 111 -4.23 -3.67 -12.29
C ARG A 111 -4.77 -3.43 -10.89
N LEU A 112 -4.68 -2.19 -10.42
CA LEU A 112 -5.29 -1.75 -9.17
C LEU A 112 -6.82 -1.93 -9.26
N PRO A 113 -7.44 -2.64 -8.31
CA PRO A 113 -8.89 -2.76 -8.28
C PRO A 113 -9.58 -1.44 -7.87
N ALA A 114 -10.90 -1.39 -8.04
CA ALA A 114 -11.69 -0.27 -7.54
C ALA A 114 -11.89 -0.31 -6.01
N GLN A 115 -11.82 -1.51 -5.42
CA GLN A 115 -12.05 -1.77 -4.00
C GLN A 115 -10.93 -2.62 -3.41
N ALA A 116 -10.73 -2.53 -2.10
CA ALA A 116 -9.78 -3.33 -1.34
C ALA A 116 -10.42 -3.83 -0.04
N SER A 117 -10.06 -5.03 0.40
CA SER A 117 -10.34 -5.45 1.78
C SER A 117 -9.23 -4.95 2.70
N LYS A 118 -9.60 -4.36 3.82
CA LYS A 118 -8.70 -3.75 4.80
C LYS A 118 -8.92 -4.41 6.15
N LEU A 119 -7.81 -4.69 6.82
CA LEU A 119 -7.78 -5.20 8.19
C LEU A 119 -6.81 -4.33 8.99
N ALA A 120 -7.26 -3.90 10.16
CA ALA A 120 -6.44 -3.23 11.16
C ALA A 120 -6.81 -3.77 12.53
N VAL A 121 -5.83 -4.28 13.27
CA VAL A 121 -6.04 -4.92 14.57
C VAL A 121 -5.00 -4.40 15.53
N ASP A 122 -5.40 -4.07 16.75
CA ASP A 122 -4.51 -3.87 17.88
C ASP A 122 -4.05 -5.24 18.42
N PRO A 123 -2.80 -5.65 18.16
CA PRO A 123 -2.24 -6.91 18.63
C PRO A 123 -1.92 -6.89 20.14
N LYS A 124 -2.00 -5.72 20.79
CA LYS A 124 -1.58 -5.49 22.19
C LYS A 124 -0.10 -5.76 22.49
N ASP A 125 0.77 -5.73 21.47
CA ASP A 125 2.20 -6.06 21.62
C ASP A 125 3.14 -4.84 21.55
N ARG A 126 2.74 -3.73 20.92
CA ARG A 126 3.59 -2.56 20.65
C ARG A 126 2.79 -1.26 20.63
N ARG A 127 3.49 -0.16 20.95
CA ARG A 127 2.97 1.21 20.83
C ARG A 127 3.66 1.96 19.69
N SER A 128 2.93 2.86 19.06
CA SER A 128 3.48 3.85 18.13
C SER A 128 4.16 4.99 18.90
N PRO A 129 5.07 5.76 18.26
CA PRO A 129 5.68 6.94 18.88
C PRO A 129 4.67 7.97 19.41
N GLY A 130 3.46 8.02 18.83
CA GLY A 130 2.37 8.91 19.25
C GLY A 130 1.53 8.37 20.43
N GLY A 131 1.98 7.32 21.13
CA GLY A 131 1.35 6.81 22.35
C GLY A 131 0.23 5.78 22.14
N GLY A 132 -0.47 5.81 21.00
CA GLY A 132 -1.48 4.79 20.63
C GLY A 132 -0.87 3.45 20.20
N PRO A 133 -1.66 2.35 20.13
CA PRO A 133 -1.17 1.05 19.68
C PRO A 133 -0.61 1.09 18.26
N LEU A 134 0.39 0.25 18.03
CA LEU A 134 0.93 0.02 16.69
C LEU A 134 0.14 -1.13 16.04
N LEU A 135 -0.84 -0.79 15.21
CA LEU A 135 -1.76 -1.77 14.63
C LEU A 135 -1.04 -2.73 13.69
N TYR A 136 -1.42 -4.01 13.72
CA TYR A 136 -1.20 -4.90 12.58
C TYR A 136 -2.14 -4.47 11.46
N ARG A 137 -1.61 -4.34 10.24
CA ARG A 137 -2.36 -3.86 9.09
C ARG A 137 -2.20 -4.80 7.92
N ALA A 138 -3.31 -5.12 7.28
CA ALA A 138 -3.31 -5.87 6.04
C ALA A 138 -4.28 -5.28 5.03
N TRP A 139 -3.84 -5.22 3.78
CA TRP A 139 -4.64 -4.80 2.64
C TRP A 139 -4.64 -5.88 1.59
N ARG A 140 -5.81 -6.22 1.08
CA ARG A 140 -5.98 -7.25 0.06
C ARG A 140 -6.57 -6.64 -1.20
N LEU A 141 -5.81 -6.74 -2.28
CA LEU A 141 -6.18 -6.27 -3.62
C LEU A 141 -6.42 -7.48 -4.52
N GLU A 142 -7.55 -7.50 -5.23
CA GLU A 142 -7.92 -8.63 -6.10
C GLU A 142 -8.39 -8.13 -7.46
N SER A 143 -7.82 -8.67 -8.54
CA SER A 143 -8.16 -8.29 -9.91
C SER A 143 -7.74 -9.40 -10.89
N PRO A 144 -8.24 -9.40 -12.14
CA PRO A 144 -7.64 -10.19 -13.21
C PRO A 144 -6.15 -9.87 -13.37
N ILE A 145 -5.38 -10.88 -13.77
CA ILE A 145 -3.93 -10.76 -14.00
C ILE A 145 -3.59 -11.20 -15.41
N VAL A 146 -2.60 -10.55 -16.01
CA VAL A 146 -1.98 -10.99 -17.26
C VAL A 146 -0.49 -11.18 -17.03
N GLY A 147 0.10 -12.10 -17.77
CA GLY A 147 1.54 -12.34 -17.67
C GLY A 147 2.13 -13.01 -18.89
N THR A 148 3.45 -12.99 -18.93
CA THR A 148 4.25 -13.40 -20.09
C THR A 148 5.41 -14.30 -19.65
N GLY A 149 6.12 -14.87 -20.61
CA GLY A 149 7.30 -15.70 -20.36
C GLY A 149 6.94 -16.92 -19.52
N VAL A 150 7.69 -17.16 -18.44
CA VAL A 150 7.46 -18.32 -17.55
C VAL A 150 6.04 -18.41 -16.97
N PHE A 151 5.29 -17.31 -16.93
CA PHE A 151 3.91 -17.26 -16.43
C PHE A 151 2.85 -17.45 -17.51
N ALA A 152 3.19 -17.30 -18.80
CA ALA A 152 2.20 -17.15 -19.87
C ALA A 152 1.20 -18.31 -19.93
N ARG A 153 1.68 -19.56 -19.84
CA ARG A 153 0.86 -20.77 -19.91
C ARG A 153 -0.14 -20.90 -18.76
N GLY A 154 0.18 -20.36 -17.59
CA GLY A 154 -0.71 -20.43 -16.43
C GLY A 154 -1.90 -19.48 -16.50
N LEU A 155 -1.81 -18.42 -17.30
CA LEU A 155 -2.74 -17.29 -17.24
C LEU A 155 -3.71 -17.22 -18.43
N THR A 156 -3.68 -18.19 -19.34
CA THR A 156 -4.56 -18.26 -20.52
C THR A 156 -6.04 -18.44 -20.18
N GLY A 157 -6.37 -19.00 -19.02
CA GLY A 157 -7.73 -19.29 -18.57
C GLY A 157 -8.41 -18.20 -17.74
N GLY A 158 -7.99 -16.93 -17.84
CA GLY A 158 -8.61 -15.84 -17.05
C GLY A 158 -8.23 -15.88 -15.57
N ALA A 159 -6.94 -16.05 -15.27
CA ALA A 159 -6.44 -16.07 -13.90
C ALA A 159 -6.68 -14.72 -13.19
N ARG A 160 -6.73 -14.79 -11.85
CA ARG A 160 -6.82 -13.62 -10.98
C ARG A 160 -5.64 -13.62 -10.01
N TYR A 161 -5.30 -12.43 -9.56
CA TYR A 161 -4.38 -12.26 -8.46
C TYR A 161 -5.09 -11.84 -7.18
N ARG A 162 -4.48 -12.21 -6.06
CA ARG A 162 -4.73 -11.63 -4.73
C ARG A 162 -3.39 -11.16 -4.18
N LEU A 163 -3.24 -9.85 -4.04
CA LEU A 163 -2.06 -9.23 -3.46
C LEU A 163 -2.39 -8.80 -2.03
N LEU A 164 -1.74 -9.44 -1.07
CA LEU A 164 -1.78 -9.07 0.33
C LEU A 164 -0.59 -8.18 0.64
N LEU A 165 -0.86 -6.99 1.17
CA LEU A 165 0.13 -6.05 1.69
C LEU A 165 0.05 -6.10 3.21
N GLN A 166 1.16 -6.34 3.90
CA GLN A 166 1.17 -6.52 5.35
C GLN A 166 2.21 -5.61 6.01
N GLY A 167 1.85 -5.08 7.17
CA GLY A 167 2.68 -4.09 7.85
C GLY A 167 2.17 -3.71 9.22
N ARG A 168 2.75 -2.63 9.73
CA ARG A 168 2.40 -2.05 11.03
C ARG A 168 2.36 -0.54 10.95
N GLY A 169 1.34 0.06 11.57
CA GLY A 169 1.12 1.50 11.47
C GLY A 169 -0.04 1.99 12.32
N ASN A 170 -0.46 3.22 12.06
CA ASN A 170 -1.61 3.83 12.71
C ASN A 170 -2.90 3.61 11.88
N ALA A 171 -3.98 4.34 12.17
CA ALA A 171 -5.26 4.15 11.48
C ALA A 171 -5.22 4.56 10.00
N CYS A 172 -4.46 5.62 9.66
CA CYS A 172 -4.36 6.13 8.29
C CYS A 172 -3.43 5.30 7.42
N MET A 173 -3.76 5.13 6.15
CA MET A 173 -2.87 4.45 5.21
C MET A 173 -1.56 5.22 5.01
N ASN A 174 -0.43 4.52 5.12
CA ASN A 174 0.89 5.02 4.71
C ASN A 174 1.64 3.87 4.02
N ALA A 175 2.19 4.13 2.83
CA ALA A 175 2.93 3.15 2.06
C ALA A 175 4.11 2.53 2.83
N GLN A 176 4.74 3.33 3.70
CA GLN A 176 5.92 2.93 4.47
C GLN A 176 5.63 1.94 5.61
N ASP A 177 4.36 1.86 6.04
CA ASP A 177 3.91 0.94 7.09
C ASP A 177 3.95 -0.51 6.61
N PHE A 178 3.75 -0.74 5.30
CA PHE A 178 3.80 -2.06 4.70
C PHE A 178 5.24 -2.54 4.55
N LYS A 179 5.53 -3.73 5.06
CA LYS A 179 6.86 -4.34 5.07
C LYS A 179 6.96 -5.57 4.18
N HIS A 180 5.88 -6.32 4.07
CA HIS A 180 5.83 -7.57 3.31
C HIS A 180 4.65 -7.61 2.35
N TRP A 181 4.79 -8.40 1.31
CA TRP A 181 3.71 -8.69 0.39
C TRP A 181 3.68 -10.16 0.02
N VAL A 182 2.47 -10.65 -0.24
CA VAL A 182 2.21 -11.98 -0.79
C VAL A 182 1.29 -11.82 -1.98
N LEU A 183 1.75 -12.26 -3.15
CA LEU A 183 1.00 -12.33 -4.39
C LEU A 183 0.58 -13.77 -4.63
N GLN A 184 -0.71 -14.06 -4.46
CA GLN A 184 -1.30 -15.33 -4.84
C GLN A 184 -1.92 -15.21 -6.23
N VAL A 185 -1.70 -16.21 -7.09
CA VAL A 185 -2.29 -16.29 -8.41
C VAL A 185 -3.06 -17.60 -8.54
N SER A 186 -4.32 -17.48 -8.93
CA SER A 186 -5.25 -18.59 -9.02
C SER A 186 -6.05 -18.52 -10.33
N GLY A 187 -6.21 -19.67 -10.98
CA GLY A 187 -7.02 -19.89 -12.17
C GLY A 187 -7.06 -21.38 -12.50
N SER A 188 -7.75 -21.76 -13.58
CA SER A 188 -7.83 -23.16 -14.00
C SER A 188 -6.45 -23.79 -14.26
N SER A 189 -5.51 -23.01 -14.81
CA SER A 189 -4.14 -23.45 -15.16
C SER A 189 -3.05 -22.84 -14.26
N ALA A 190 -3.40 -22.06 -13.24
CA ALA A 190 -2.45 -21.41 -12.34
C ALA A 190 -2.83 -21.60 -10.87
N SER A 191 -1.85 -22.01 -10.08
CA SER A 191 -1.94 -22.06 -8.62
C SER A 191 -0.52 -21.90 -8.09
N PHE A 192 -0.15 -20.67 -7.80
CA PHE A 192 1.16 -20.32 -7.27
C PHE A 192 1.09 -19.09 -6.38
N ALA A 193 2.08 -18.92 -5.51
CA ALA A 193 2.24 -17.71 -4.74
C ALA A 193 3.71 -17.26 -4.72
N LEU A 194 3.90 -15.95 -4.76
CA LEU A 194 5.18 -15.27 -4.67
C LEU A 194 5.11 -14.32 -3.48
N HIS A 195 6.22 -14.14 -2.78
CA HIS A 195 6.27 -13.19 -1.66
C HIS A 195 7.60 -12.44 -1.63
N GLY A 196 7.62 -11.33 -0.91
CA GLY A 196 8.81 -10.51 -0.76
C GLY A 196 8.63 -9.40 0.25
N ALA A 197 9.63 -8.53 0.34
CA ALA A 197 9.59 -7.34 1.17
C ALA A 197 9.35 -6.09 0.31
N PHE A 198 8.90 -5.01 0.96
CA PHE A 198 9.00 -3.66 0.41
C PHE A 198 10.36 -3.06 0.77
N ALA A 199 10.93 -2.29 -0.14
CA ALA A 199 12.12 -1.51 0.08
C ALA A 199 11.81 -0.33 1.03
N PRO A 200 12.77 0.07 1.89
CA PRO A 200 12.62 1.26 2.70
C PRO A 200 12.44 2.52 1.83
N PRO A 201 11.86 3.59 2.36
CA PRO A 201 11.94 4.89 1.71
C PRO A 201 13.41 5.27 1.52
N THR A 202 13.78 5.76 0.33
CA THR A 202 15.08 6.41 0.16
C THR A 202 15.00 7.76 0.87
N ALA A 203 16.00 8.12 1.67
CA ALA A 203 16.12 9.48 2.19
C ALA A 203 16.10 10.45 1.01
N ALA A 204 15.24 11.48 1.09
CA ALA A 204 15.14 12.52 0.07
C ALA A 204 16.40 13.38 0.07
#